data_AF-A0A953UMB4-F1
#
_entry.id   AF-A0A953UMB4-F1
#
_cell.length_a   1.000
_cell.length_b   1.000
_cell.length_c   1.000
_cell.angle_alpha   90.00
_cell.angle_beta   90.00
_cell.angle_gamma   90.00
#
_symmetry.space_group_name_H-M   'P 1'
#
loop_
_entity.id
_entity.type
_entity.pdbx_description
1 polymer ?
#
loop_
_entity_poly.entity_id
_entity_poly.type
_entity_poly.pdbx_seq_one_letter_code
_entity_poly.pdbx_strand_id
1 'polypeptide(L)'
;MAIPTTVLTRIIRQAGALKENSTAILTGDVQPTSDVQTGARRPWYVIDKFVDRDDVRRMLLLLFEEVLRERLGYDLIRDVQVLTPTHKGPLGTVELNIELQRLCSKSCSGSRCLPSRPATAPGLIRVTR
;
A
#
# COMPACT_ATOMS: atom_id res chain seq x y z
N MET A 1 9.48 27.35 -31.02
CA MET A 1 9.54 26.07 -31.77
C MET A 1 8.78 25.03 -30.96
N ALA A 2 7.84 24.30 -31.57
CA ALA A 2 7.13 23.20 -30.91
C ALA A 2 7.95 21.91 -31.05
N ILE A 3 8.11 21.17 -29.95
CA ILE A 3 8.79 19.86 -29.95
C ILE A 3 7.76 18.79 -30.34
N PRO A 4 8.00 17.97 -31.38
CA PRO A 4 7.11 16.87 -31.72
C PRO A 4 6.91 15.94 -30.53
N THR A 5 5.66 15.71 -30.13
CA THR A 5 5.28 14.88 -28.98
C THR A 5 4.14 13.95 -29.37
N THR A 6 4.19 12.70 -28.90
CA THR A 6 3.13 11.70 -29.12
C THR A 6 2.58 11.23 -27.78
N VAL A 7 1.26 11.21 -27.63
CA VAL A 7 0.57 10.70 -26.42
C VAL A 7 -0.03 9.32 -26.73
N LEU A 8 0.35 8.32 -25.95
CA LEU A 8 -0.21 6.97 -26.07
C LEU A 8 -1.50 6.87 -25.25
N THR A 9 -2.64 6.67 -25.91
CA THR A 9 -3.97 6.66 -25.27
C THR A 9 -4.54 5.26 -25.04
N ARG A 10 -3.96 4.23 -25.67
CA ARG A 10 -4.47 2.85 -25.60
C ARG A 10 -3.65 2.00 -24.65
N ILE A 11 -4.31 1.45 -23.64
CA ILE A 11 -3.74 0.48 -22.71
C ILE A 11 -3.97 -0.93 -23.27
N ILE A 12 -2.89 -1.62 -23.68
CA ILE A 12 -2.91 -2.96 -24.29
C ILE A 12 -2.73 -4.09 -23.26
N ARG A 13 -2.42 -3.77 -21.99
CA ARG A 13 -2.30 -4.78 -20.92
C ARG A 13 -3.68 -5.37 -20.58
N GLN A 14 -3.71 -6.63 -20.13
CA GLN A 14 -4.86 -7.21 -19.39
C GLN A 14 -4.94 -6.55 -18.01
N ALA A 15 -5.26 -5.26 -18.01
CA ALA A 15 -5.42 -4.50 -16.80
C ALA A 15 -6.81 -4.84 -16.27
N GLY A 16 -6.88 -5.63 -15.21
CA GLY A 16 -8.14 -5.84 -14.50
C GLY A 16 -8.74 -4.54 -13.98
N ALA A 17 -9.74 -4.65 -13.13
CA ALA A 17 -10.58 -3.54 -12.68
C ALA A 17 -9.82 -2.31 -12.13
N LEU A 18 -8.58 -2.45 -11.63
CA LEU A 18 -7.72 -1.32 -11.20
C LEU A 18 -7.45 -0.27 -12.30
N LYS A 19 -7.48 -0.65 -13.58
CA LYS A 19 -7.30 0.32 -14.69
C LYS A 19 -8.42 1.33 -14.73
N GLU A 20 -9.66 0.91 -14.53
CA GLU A 20 -10.83 1.77 -14.62
C GLU A 20 -10.73 2.86 -13.55
N ASN A 21 -10.45 2.47 -12.30
CA ASN A 21 -10.24 3.44 -11.22
C ASN A 21 -9.04 4.37 -11.49
N SER A 22 -7.91 3.83 -11.98
CA SER A 22 -6.74 4.66 -12.32
C SER A 22 -7.04 5.70 -13.40
N THR A 23 -7.85 5.34 -14.41
CA THR A 23 -8.26 6.26 -15.47
C THR A 23 -9.26 7.30 -14.95
N ALA A 24 -10.20 6.92 -14.08
CA ALA A 24 -11.15 7.86 -13.47
C ALA A 24 -10.43 8.95 -12.64
N ILE A 25 -9.38 8.58 -11.90
CA ILE A 25 -8.57 9.52 -11.11
C ILE A 25 -7.94 10.59 -12.01
N LEU A 26 -7.47 10.22 -13.22
CA LEU A 26 -6.89 11.18 -14.17
C LEU A 26 -7.91 12.19 -14.70
N THR A 27 -9.20 11.85 -14.63
CA THR A 27 -10.31 12.74 -14.99
C THR A 27 -10.90 13.48 -13.77
N GLY A 28 -10.29 13.34 -12.59
CA GLY A 28 -10.71 14.01 -11.36
C GLY A 28 -11.79 13.28 -10.57
N ASP A 29 -12.06 12.02 -10.89
CA ASP A 29 -13.08 11.22 -10.23
C ASP A 29 -12.45 10.11 -9.36
N VAL A 30 -12.88 10.02 -8.10
CA VAL A 30 -12.45 8.98 -7.16
C VAL A 30 -13.61 8.02 -6.98
N GLN A 31 -13.52 6.88 -7.68
CA GLN A 31 -14.53 5.84 -7.62
C GLN A 31 -14.64 5.27 -6.20
N PRO A 32 -15.84 4.93 -5.71
CA PRO A 32 -16.02 4.31 -4.40
C PRO A 32 -15.31 2.95 -4.32
N THR A 33 -15.26 2.36 -3.13
CA THR A 33 -14.74 0.99 -2.92
C THR A 33 -15.37 0.03 -3.92
N SER A 34 -14.54 -0.71 -4.68
CA SER A 34 -15.00 -1.65 -5.72
C SER A 34 -15.96 -2.69 -5.17
N ASP A 35 -16.94 -3.12 -5.95
CA ASP A 35 -17.90 -4.17 -5.57
C ASP A 35 -17.27 -5.51 -5.17
N VAL A 36 -18.02 -6.31 -4.41
CA VAL A 36 -17.60 -7.67 -4.06
C VAL A 36 -17.59 -8.51 -5.33
N GLN A 37 -16.44 -9.11 -5.64
CA GLN A 37 -16.37 -10.12 -6.69
C GLN A 37 -16.63 -11.49 -6.07
N THR A 38 -17.55 -12.27 -6.65
CA THR A 38 -17.90 -13.61 -6.16
C THR A 38 -16.65 -14.49 -6.09
N GLY A 39 -16.30 -14.97 -4.88
CA GLY A 39 -15.13 -15.82 -4.67
C GLY A 39 -13.78 -15.13 -4.77
N ALA A 40 -13.74 -13.79 -4.92
CA ALA A 40 -12.50 -13.02 -5.08
C ALA A 40 -12.46 -11.78 -4.18
N ARG A 41 -11.25 -11.29 -3.94
CA ARG A 41 -11.02 -10.06 -3.14
C ARG A 41 -11.44 -8.83 -3.95
N ARG A 42 -11.89 -7.79 -3.24
CA ARG A 42 -12.13 -6.47 -3.85
C ARG A 42 -10.81 -5.91 -4.38
N PRO A 43 -10.75 -5.43 -5.63
CA PRO A 43 -9.51 -4.92 -6.22
C PRO A 43 -9.04 -3.58 -5.63
N TRP A 44 -9.93 -2.75 -5.05
CA TRP A 44 -9.52 -1.58 -4.26
C TRP A 44 -10.53 -1.22 -3.16
N TYR A 45 -10.05 -0.42 -2.22
CA TYR A 45 -10.84 0.16 -1.13
C TYR A 45 -10.59 1.66 -1.07
N VAL A 46 -11.64 2.43 -0.85
CA VAL A 46 -11.57 3.86 -0.49
C VAL A 46 -11.88 3.99 0.98
N ILE A 47 -11.00 4.69 1.69
CA ILE A 47 -11.12 4.94 3.12
C ILE A 47 -11.06 6.44 3.34
N ASP A 48 -12.22 7.03 3.59
CA ASP A 48 -12.46 8.47 3.72
C ASP A 48 -13.08 8.85 5.08
N LYS A 49 -13.12 7.88 6.01
CA LYS A 49 -13.80 8.02 7.31
C LYS A 49 -12.97 8.74 8.38
N PHE A 50 -11.72 9.07 8.09
CA PHE A 50 -10.77 9.63 9.05
C PHE A 50 -10.40 11.05 8.67
N VAL A 51 -10.47 11.95 9.65
CA VAL A 51 -9.97 13.33 9.54
C VAL A 51 -8.56 13.44 10.10
N ASP A 52 -8.26 12.67 11.16
CA ASP A 52 -6.96 12.65 11.80
C ASP A 52 -6.00 11.63 11.15
N ARG A 53 -4.76 12.07 10.92
CA ARG A 53 -3.69 11.23 10.37
C ARG A 53 -3.28 10.11 11.33
N ASP A 54 -3.41 10.34 12.63
CA ASP A 54 -3.11 9.34 13.66
C ASP A 54 -4.14 8.20 13.68
N ASP A 55 -5.40 8.47 13.35
CA ASP A 55 -6.41 7.43 13.15
C ASP A 55 -6.08 6.56 11.93
N VAL A 56 -5.69 7.20 10.82
CA VAL A 56 -5.25 6.49 9.60
C VAL A 56 -4.03 5.61 9.90
N ARG A 57 -3.07 6.11 10.68
CA ARG A 57 -1.89 5.33 11.10
C ARG A 57 -2.30 4.09 11.88
N ARG A 58 -3.18 4.24 12.89
CA ARG A 58 -3.67 3.12 13.70
C ARG A 58 -4.41 2.09 12.85
N MET A 59 -5.28 2.54 11.95
CA MET A 59 -5.97 1.67 11.02
C MET A 59 -4.99 0.90 10.11
N LEU A 60 -3.95 1.57 9.59
CA LEU A 60 -2.94 0.91 8.76
C LEU A 60 -2.21 -0.18 9.54
N LEU A 61 -1.81 0.07 10.78
CA LEU A 61 -1.14 -0.96 11.61
C LEU A 61 -2.06 -2.16 11.88
N LEU A 62 -3.34 -1.92 12.21
CA LEU A 62 -4.34 -2.98 12.38
C LEU A 62 -4.54 -3.79 11.09
N LEU A 63 -4.54 -3.13 9.92
CA LEU A 63 -4.65 -3.81 8.64
C LEU A 63 -3.48 -4.79 8.42
N PHE A 64 -2.25 -4.39 8.77
CA PHE A 64 -1.07 -5.24 8.66
C PHE A 64 -1.10 -6.41 9.65
N GLU A 65 -1.54 -6.17 10.88
CA GLU A 65 -1.57 -7.17 11.95
C GLU A 65 -2.69 -8.21 11.74
N GLU A 66 -3.91 -7.76 11.43
CA GLU A 66 -5.09 -8.62 11.50
C GLU A 66 -5.68 -8.99 10.13
N VAL A 67 -5.42 -8.20 9.08
CA VAL A 67 -6.12 -8.37 7.80
C VAL A 67 -5.21 -8.93 6.73
N LEU A 68 -4.11 -8.24 6.42
CA LEU A 68 -3.25 -8.60 5.29
C LEU A 68 -2.61 -9.97 5.47
N ARG A 69 -2.09 -10.26 6.67
CA ARG A 69 -1.53 -11.57 6.97
C ARG A 69 -2.61 -12.59 7.32
N GLU A 70 -3.38 -12.35 8.37
CA GLU A 70 -4.24 -13.40 8.94
C GLU A 70 -5.46 -13.73 8.07
N ARG A 71 -6.09 -12.73 7.45
CA ARG A 71 -7.30 -12.95 6.62
C ARG A 71 -6.97 -13.10 5.13
N LEU A 72 -5.96 -12.40 4.65
CA LEU A 72 -5.60 -12.37 3.23
C LEU A 72 -4.34 -13.18 2.91
N GLY A 73 -3.62 -13.71 3.89
CA GLY A 73 -2.50 -14.64 3.66
C GLY A 73 -1.33 -14.06 2.86
N TYR A 74 -1.15 -12.73 2.86
CA TYR A 74 -0.03 -12.09 2.16
C TYR A 74 1.29 -12.25 2.92
N ASP A 75 2.38 -12.45 2.20
CA ASP A 75 3.72 -12.20 2.71
C ASP A 75 3.94 -10.68 2.75
N LEU A 76 3.91 -10.09 3.95
CA LEU A 76 3.98 -8.65 4.14
C LEU A 76 5.29 -8.01 3.62
N ILE A 77 6.34 -8.80 3.37
CA ILE A 77 7.62 -8.31 2.84
C ILE A 77 7.65 -8.45 1.31
N ARG A 78 7.07 -9.52 0.76
CA ARG A 78 7.17 -9.84 -0.68
C ARG A 78 5.99 -9.35 -1.50
N ASP A 79 4.79 -9.35 -0.92
CA ASP A 79 3.54 -9.12 -1.63
C ASP A 79 2.94 -7.73 -1.39
N VAL A 80 3.45 -6.99 -0.41
CA VAL A 80 2.86 -5.72 0.05
C VAL A 80 3.87 -4.59 -0.02
N GLN A 81 3.46 -3.48 -0.65
CA GLN A 81 4.20 -2.22 -0.70
C GLN A 81 3.34 -1.09 -0.13
N VAL A 82 3.90 -0.28 0.76
CA VAL A 82 3.24 0.92 1.29
C VAL A 82 3.80 2.15 0.60
N LEU A 83 2.92 2.99 0.05
CA LEU A 83 3.25 4.27 -0.55
C LEU A 83 2.65 5.40 0.30
N THR A 84 3.41 6.47 0.53
CA THR A 84 2.93 7.66 1.25
C THR A 84 3.49 8.94 0.64
N PRO A 85 2.69 10.02 0.49
CA PRO A 85 3.18 11.26 -0.11
C PRO A 85 4.18 12.02 0.77
N THR A 86 4.26 11.71 2.07
CA THR A 86 5.03 12.50 3.04
C THR A 86 6.27 11.78 3.55
N HIS A 87 7.32 12.54 3.85
CA HIS A 87 8.54 11.98 4.46
C HIS A 87 8.49 11.98 6.00
N LYS A 88 7.94 13.04 6.59
CA LYS A 88 7.84 13.27 8.05
C LYS A 88 6.37 13.28 8.49
N GLY A 89 6.15 13.13 9.80
CA GLY A 89 4.82 13.08 10.43
C GLY A 89 4.31 11.65 10.61
N PRO A 90 3.12 11.47 11.20
CA PRO A 90 2.59 10.15 11.59
C PRO A 90 2.40 9.20 10.40
N LEU A 91 2.10 9.73 9.21
CA LEU A 91 2.01 8.95 7.97
C LEU A 91 3.24 9.09 7.08
N GLY A 92 4.33 9.66 7.60
CA GLY A 92 5.57 9.86 6.85
C GLY A 92 6.33 8.55 6.65
N THR A 93 7.15 8.48 5.60
CA THR A 93 7.99 7.30 5.33
C THR A 93 8.87 6.91 6.52
N VAL A 94 9.37 7.87 7.30
CA VAL A 94 10.25 7.58 8.45
C VAL A 94 9.47 6.83 9.53
N GLU A 95 8.35 7.41 9.96
CA GLU A 95 7.55 6.86 11.06
C GLU A 95 6.95 5.50 10.69
N LEU A 96 6.37 5.40 9.49
CA LEU A 96 5.75 4.16 9.03
C LEU A 96 6.75 3.02 8.84
N ASN A 97 7.98 3.31 8.39
CA ASN A 97 9.02 2.28 8.30
C ASN A 97 9.36 1.72 9.69
N ILE A 98 9.52 2.59 10.70
CA ILE A 98 9.86 2.16 12.06
C ILE A 98 8.75 1.26 12.62
N GLU A 99 7.49 1.70 12.54
CA GLU A 99 6.37 0.97 13.13
C GLU A 99 6.09 -0.35 12.40
N LEU A 100 6.10 -0.37 11.06
CA LEU A 100 5.85 -1.59 10.30
C LEU A 100 7.00 -2.60 10.44
N GLN A 101 8.25 -2.16 10.52
CA GLN A 101 9.37 -3.06 10.78
C GLN A 101 9.26 -3.68 12.18
N ARG A 102 8.91 -2.89 13.20
CA ARG A 102 8.64 -3.40 14.56
C ARG A 102 7.53 -4.44 14.58
N LEU A 103 6.42 -4.18 13.88
CA LEU A 103 5.29 -5.09 13.77
C LEU A 103 5.70 -6.42 13.10
N CYS A 104 6.32 -6.33 11.93
CA CYS A 104 6.78 -7.52 11.20
C CYS A 104 7.80 -8.32 12.00
N SER A 105 8.78 -7.69 12.65
CA SER A 105 9.78 -8.39 13.46
C SER A 105 9.19 -9.13 14.67
N LYS A 106 8.18 -8.56 15.35
CA LYS A 106 7.51 -9.23 16.49
C LYS A 106 6.82 -10.53 16.06
N SER A 107 6.14 -10.47 14.92
CA SER A 107 5.36 -11.59 14.39
C SER A 107 6.18 -12.75 13.79
N CYS A 108 7.46 -12.51 13.45
CA CYS A 108 8.32 -13.49 12.78
C CYS A 108 9.24 -14.27 13.73
N SER A 109 8.93 -14.29 15.03
CA SER A 109 9.70 -14.98 16.08
C SER A 109 9.78 -16.52 15.95
N GLY A 110 9.13 -17.13 14.94
CA GLY A 110 9.25 -18.55 14.61
C GLY A 110 10.03 -18.90 13.34
N SER A 111 10.42 -17.93 12.49
CA SER A 111 11.17 -18.22 11.26
C SER A 111 12.05 -17.03 10.82
N ARG A 112 13.36 -17.19 11.07
CA ARG A 112 14.47 -16.37 10.52
C ARG A 112 14.27 -14.85 10.55
N CYS A 113 14.18 -14.27 11.74
CA CYS A 113 14.45 -12.84 11.93
C CYS A 113 15.91 -12.59 12.30
N LEU A 114 16.61 -11.78 11.50
CA LEU A 114 17.90 -11.19 11.87
C LEU A 114 17.65 -9.88 12.67
N PRO A 115 18.50 -9.56 13.66
CA PRO A 115 18.31 -8.37 14.51
C PRO A 115 18.41 -7.10 13.67
N SER A 116 17.72 -6.06 14.15
CA SER A 116 17.53 -4.73 13.55
C SER A 116 18.74 -4.24 12.75
N ARG A 117 18.72 -4.51 11.45
CA ARG A 117 19.64 -3.90 10.48
C ARG A 117 19.14 -2.50 10.10
N PRO A 118 20.01 -1.61 9.60
CA PRO A 118 19.56 -0.33 9.04
C PRO A 118 18.46 -0.56 7.99
N ALA A 119 17.55 0.41 7.82
CA ALA A 119 16.38 0.35 6.92
C ALA A 119 16.72 0.04 5.44
N THR A 120 18.00 0.03 5.08
CA THR A 120 18.56 -0.35 3.79
C THR A 120 18.83 -1.86 3.64
N ALA A 121 18.58 -2.67 4.66
CA ALA A 121 18.88 -4.09 4.60
C ALA A 121 17.84 -4.89 3.80
N PRO A 122 18.29 -5.85 2.96
CA PRO A 122 17.39 -6.71 2.21
C PRO A 122 16.58 -7.59 3.18
N GLY A 123 15.26 -7.68 2.95
CA GLY A 123 14.34 -8.50 3.74
C GLY A 123 13.49 -7.75 4.79
N LEU A 124 13.45 -6.42 4.75
CA LEU A 124 12.56 -5.62 5.59
C LEU A 124 11.44 -4.99 4.75
N ILE A 125 10.27 -4.82 5.35
CA ILE A 125 9.21 -4.00 4.76
C ILE A 125 9.71 -2.56 4.58
N ARG A 126 9.38 -1.98 3.42
CA ARG A 126 9.79 -0.64 3.04
C ARG A 126 8.58 0.21 2.69
N VAL A 127 8.56 1.42 3.20
CA VAL A 127 7.63 2.49 2.86
C VAL A 127 8.36 3.49 1.99
N THR A 128 7.78 3.81 0.82
CA THR A 128 8.36 4.75 -0.14
C THR A 128 7.41 5.91 -0.44
N ARG A 129 7.97 7.00 -0.96
CA ARG A 129 7.20 8.10 -1.53
C ARG A 129 6.88 7.82 -2.99
#